data_AF-A0A845D3Z4-F1
#
_entry.id   AF-A0A845D3Z4-F1
#
_cell.length_a   1.000
_cell.length_b   1.000
_cell.length_c   1.000
_cell.angle_alpha   90.00
_cell.angle_beta   90.00
_cell.angle_gamma   90.00
#
_symmetry.space_group_name_H-M   'P 1'
#
loop_
_entity.id
_entity.type
_entity.pdbx_description
1 polymer ?
#
loop_
_entity_poly.entity_id
_entity_poly.type
_entity_poly.pdbx_seq_one_letter_code
_entity_poly.pdbx_strand_id
1 'polypeptide(L)'
;MSAWFRMLREQLQFHHIDTPQAAVPFGIGGIASTAWHVAAIETAGNAEHVLTAHTGDGAEVRWHMRSFADTRAVECWGTLTNRGSQPLRNLSECLTWDLDLPLLPAFGEPWVRRVNGVRFLANYFPPHDFALVDRQLLKTPQVYPTFSIQAGQGGRSSDGHLPCAIICDGSRSQGLALFVEWSGLWRIGLTPKPRGAGDADKEWPMRLQAGLWGLSLHLQPGQSLPLPRVLLTAFEGDLDDGGNALRRHIRRHVMPALDGEEVLPPTSFNHWFAFLDNFTAQSLRPAVEASAAAGLEYFCIDSGWFSGEGRTGVGNWEEGDPEKFPGGIAPFSEYVRSKGLKYGTWFEPEWAHKDSQLHRAHPDWFWNTPERPPVLGPDVHFTDSEFGLIDLGLAEARQWWLDRIIRAYEEWGVRWIRWDYSQDPRPNWEHGLAPGEIGWRQIRHVQGLYRLLEEIMAACPDLFIEQCSIGGFRIDLGTARRGHSFWMNDHTTHSALVRTMQHGLNTVLPGNYANTNICQDRHDYTTYDYLSHAAGGFGYSGKLWQAPAAEFERYRAAVKNYKGFRELLLGDYRRPTGQPASPDEYAQVIFSDGGRSVTMEFNVDTPGSASLSMA
;
A
#
# COMPACT_ATOMS: atom_id res chain seq x y z
N MET A 1 -24.70 11.93 14.81
CA MET A 1 -23.80 10.78 14.99
C MET A 1 -24.45 9.60 14.27
N SER A 2 -23.83 9.08 13.20
CA SER A 2 -24.42 8.04 12.36
C SER A 2 -24.82 6.81 13.21
N ALA A 3 -25.86 6.09 12.79
CA ALA A 3 -26.26 4.87 13.47
C ALA A 3 -25.11 3.84 13.49
N TRP A 4 -24.29 3.82 12.45
CA TRP A 4 -23.08 2.97 12.35
C TRP A 4 -21.94 3.38 13.26
N PHE A 5 -21.68 4.68 13.43
CA PHE A 5 -20.65 5.09 14.38
C PHE A 5 -21.13 4.87 15.81
N ARG A 6 -22.43 5.07 16.09
CA ARG A 6 -23.01 4.63 17.37
C ARG A 6 -22.95 3.12 17.54
N MET A 7 -23.23 2.31 16.52
CA MET A 7 -23.14 0.85 16.57
C MET A 7 -21.71 0.37 16.75
N LEU A 8 -20.75 0.84 15.95
CA LEU A 8 -19.32 0.56 16.17
C LEU A 8 -18.90 1.02 17.54
N ARG A 9 -19.25 2.25 17.93
CA ARG A 9 -18.90 2.77 19.25
C ARG A 9 -19.56 1.95 20.35
N GLU A 10 -20.83 1.59 20.31
CA GLU A 10 -21.55 0.82 21.33
C GLU A 10 -21.10 -0.65 21.37
N GLN A 11 -20.85 -1.27 20.22
CA GLN A 11 -20.29 -2.62 20.12
C GLN A 11 -18.81 -2.70 20.52
N LEU A 12 -18.03 -1.65 20.24
CA LEU A 12 -16.60 -1.57 20.56
C LEU A 12 -16.32 -0.83 21.88
N GLN A 13 -17.30 -0.18 22.53
CA GLN A 13 -17.10 0.52 23.81
C GLN A 13 -17.15 -0.41 25.01
N PHE A 14 -17.10 -1.73 24.81
CA PHE A 14 -16.92 -2.72 25.89
C PHE A 14 -17.92 -2.65 27.06
N HIS A 15 -18.99 -1.84 27.02
CA HIS A 15 -20.00 -1.82 28.09
C HIS A 15 -20.66 -3.19 28.30
N HIS A 16 -20.56 -4.09 27.32
CA HIS A 16 -20.99 -5.48 27.41
C HIS A 16 -19.84 -6.48 27.63
N ILE A 17 -18.58 -6.07 27.47
CA ILE A 17 -17.39 -6.94 27.55
C ILE A 17 -16.85 -7.06 28.98
N ASP A 18 -17.27 -6.18 29.89
CA ASP A 18 -17.09 -6.34 31.34
C ASP A 18 -17.89 -7.51 31.94
N THR A 19 -18.63 -8.27 31.13
CA THR A 19 -19.34 -9.47 31.58
C THR A 19 -18.48 -10.73 31.38
N PRO A 20 -18.40 -11.66 32.36
CA PRO A 20 -17.59 -12.89 32.29
C PRO A 20 -17.89 -13.87 31.12
N GLN A 21 -18.80 -13.52 30.21
CA GLN A 21 -19.26 -14.35 29.08
C GLN A 21 -19.23 -13.60 27.73
N ALA A 22 -18.65 -12.41 27.67
CA ALA A 22 -18.61 -11.63 26.44
C ALA A 22 -17.73 -12.28 25.37
N ALA A 23 -18.21 -12.30 24.13
CA ALA A 23 -17.45 -12.78 22.99
C ALA A 23 -16.25 -11.85 22.72
N VAL A 24 -15.06 -12.43 22.56
CA VAL A 24 -13.87 -11.69 22.15
C VAL A 24 -13.92 -11.51 20.63
N PRO A 25 -13.84 -10.28 20.10
CA PRO A 25 -13.90 -9.99 18.66
C PRO A 25 -12.56 -10.33 17.94
N PHE A 26 -11.96 -11.46 18.29
CA PHE A 26 -10.68 -11.98 17.84
C PHE A 26 -10.84 -13.46 17.46
N GLY A 27 -10.17 -13.88 16.38
CA GLY A 27 -10.31 -15.24 15.85
C GLY A 27 -8.97 -15.89 15.55
N ILE A 28 -8.84 -17.17 15.89
CA ILE A 28 -7.69 -18.01 15.52
C ILE A 28 -8.21 -19.29 14.88
N GLY A 29 -7.69 -19.64 13.71
CA GLY A 29 -7.95 -20.94 13.11
C GLY A 29 -7.40 -22.05 13.98
N GLY A 30 -8.28 -22.94 14.43
CA GLY A 30 -7.94 -24.05 15.34
C GLY A 30 -8.37 -23.84 16.79
N ILE A 31 -8.81 -22.63 17.18
CA ILE A 31 -9.35 -22.34 18.51
C ILE A 31 -10.78 -21.81 18.36
N ALA A 32 -11.75 -22.44 19.02
CA ALA A 32 -13.13 -21.99 18.98
C ALA A 32 -13.28 -20.60 19.61
N SER A 33 -14.09 -19.71 19.02
CA SER A 33 -14.33 -18.37 19.56
C SER A 33 -14.94 -18.40 20.97
N THR A 34 -15.66 -19.46 21.32
CA THR A 34 -16.23 -19.70 22.66
C THR A 34 -15.20 -20.14 23.71
N ALA A 35 -13.94 -20.40 23.31
CA ALA A 35 -12.89 -20.81 24.24
C ALA A 35 -12.22 -19.62 24.97
N TRP A 36 -12.48 -18.39 24.52
CA TRP A 36 -11.86 -17.19 25.09
C TRP A 36 -12.60 -16.67 26.31
N HIS A 37 -11.82 -16.31 27.33
CA HIS A 37 -12.28 -15.67 28.55
C HIS A 37 -11.56 -14.34 28.71
N VAL A 38 -12.31 -13.25 28.82
CA VAL A 38 -11.76 -11.92 29.10
C VAL A 38 -11.17 -11.91 30.51
N ALA A 39 -9.91 -11.51 30.60
CA ALA A 39 -9.15 -11.46 31.85
C ALA A 39 -9.02 -10.05 32.39
N ALA A 40 -8.80 -9.09 31.50
CA ALA A 40 -8.64 -7.68 31.85
C ALA A 40 -9.06 -6.77 30.69
N ILE A 41 -9.58 -5.60 31.05
CA ILE A 41 -9.78 -4.48 30.14
C ILE A 41 -9.10 -3.28 30.79
N GLU A 42 -8.05 -2.80 30.15
CA GLU A 42 -7.30 -1.62 30.58
C GLU A 42 -7.68 -0.43 29.71
N THR A 43 -7.79 0.75 30.31
CA THR A 43 -7.93 2.01 29.56
C THR A 43 -6.57 2.70 29.55
N ALA A 44 -5.93 2.75 28.38
CA ALA A 44 -4.65 3.37 28.15
C ALA A 44 -4.86 4.80 27.61
N GLY A 45 -5.05 5.77 28.50
CA GLY A 45 -5.38 7.15 28.11
C GLY A 45 -6.82 7.30 27.58
N ASN A 46 -7.14 8.45 27.00
CA ASN A 46 -8.54 8.86 26.78
C ASN A 46 -9.28 8.15 25.63
N ALA A 47 -8.59 7.33 24.82
CA ALA A 47 -9.19 6.74 23.60
C ALA A 47 -8.62 5.37 23.21
N GLU A 48 -7.71 4.79 23.99
CA GLU A 48 -7.16 3.45 23.75
C GLU A 48 -7.57 2.49 24.86
N HIS A 49 -8.00 1.30 24.45
CA HIS A 49 -8.39 0.21 25.32
C HIS A 49 -7.55 -1.01 24.99
N VAL A 50 -7.16 -1.75 26.02
CA VAL A 50 -6.42 -3.00 25.87
C VAL A 50 -7.23 -4.11 26.50
N LEU A 51 -7.67 -5.06 25.68
CA LEU A 51 -8.33 -6.27 26.14
C LEU A 51 -7.30 -7.39 26.20
N THR A 52 -7.26 -8.07 27.35
CA THR A 52 -6.52 -9.32 27.52
C THR A 52 -7.52 -10.45 27.68
N ALA A 53 -7.39 -11.49 26.86
CA ALA A 53 -8.19 -12.70 26.99
C ALA A 53 -7.32 -13.94 26.90
N HIS A 54 -7.76 -15.02 27.55
CA HIS A 54 -7.08 -16.31 27.50
C HIS A 54 -8.03 -17.45 27.18
N THR A 55 -7.46 -18.56 26.74
CA THR A 55 -8.15 -19.83 26.60
C THR A 55 -7.72 -20.80 27.70
N GLY A 56 -8.53 -21.84 27.96
CA GLY A 56 -8.22 -22.86 28.96
C GLY A 56 -6.95 -23.67 28.69
N ASP A 57 -6.51 -23.73 27.43
CA ASP A 57 -5.27 -24.38 26.98
C ASP A 57 -4.04 -23.44 26.96
N GLY A 58 -4.21 -22.18 27.38
CA GLY A 58 -3.11 -21.26 27.64
C GLY A 58 -2.73 -20.32 26.50
N ALA A 59 -3.56 -20.15 25.47
CA ALA A 59 -3.39 -19.02 24.55
C ALA A 59 -3.79 -17.72 25.27
N GLU A 60 -3.03 -16.66 25.04
CA GLU A 60 -3.31 -15.30 25.52
C GLU A 60 -3.31 -14.36 24.32
N VAL A 61 -4.35 -13.54 24.17
CA VAL A 61 -4.33 -12.42 23.23
C VAL A 61 -4.34 -11.13 24.04
N ARG A 62 -3.39 -10.24 23.73
CA ARG A 62 -3.41 -8.85 24.15
C ARG A 62 -3.74 -7.99 22.95
N TRP A 63 -4.89 -7.34 23.00
CA TRP A 63 -5.55 -6.73 21.86
C TRP A 63 -5.79 -5.25 22.14
N HIS A 64 -5.14 -4.40 21.35
CA HIS A 64 -5.18 -2.96 21.47
C HIS A 64 -6.20 -2.39 20.50
N MET A 65 -7.03 -1.47 20.99
CA MET A 65 -7.96 -0.73 20.18
C MET A 65 -7.84 0.74 20.46
N ARG A 66 -7.76 1.55 19.39
CA ARG A 66 -7.75 2.99 19.50
C ARG A 66 -8.89 3.59 18.69
N SER A 67 -9.66 4.48 19.33
CA SER A 67 -10.78 5.18 18.70
C SER A 67 -10.41 6.59 18.26
N PHE A 68 -10.95 7.01 17.12
CA PHE A 68 -10.69 8.32 16.51
C PHE A 68 -12.03 8.99 16.20
N ALA A 69 -12.43 9.94 17.04
CA ALA A 69 -13.73 10.59 16.94
C ALA A 69 -13.86 11.49 15.70
N ASP A 70 -12.77 12.14 15.30
CA ASP A 70 -12.71 13.10 14.20
C ASP A 70 -12.85 12.45 12.81
N THR A 71 -12.51 11.16 12.69
CA THR A 71 -12.67 10.36 11.47
C THR A 71 -13.67 9.22 11.62
N ARG A 72 -14.31 9.08 12.79
CA ARG A 72 -15.27 8.00 13.09
C ARG A 72 -14.66 6.60 12.88
N ALA A 73 -13.41 6.43 13.30
CA ALA A 73 -12.63 5.22 13.05
C ALA A 73 -12.21 4.51 14.34
N VAL A 74 -11.92 3.21 14.20
CA VAL A 74 -11.24 2.40 15.21
C VAL A 74 -10.12 1.64 14.50
N GLU A 75 -8.93 1.74 15.04
CA GLU A 75 -7.80 0.90 14.66
C GLU A 75 -7.61 -0.16 15.73
N CYS A 76 -7.26 -1.37 15.30
CA CYS A 76 -7.03 -2.47 16.21
C CYS A 76 -5.83 -3.32 15.81
N TRP A 77 -5.02 -3.75 16.77
CA TRP A 77 -3.85 -4.62 16.58
C TRP A 77 -3.58 -5.42 17.86
N GLY A 78 -2.62 -6.34 17.85
CA GLY A 78 -2.34 -7.07 19.08
C GLY A 78 -1.20 -8.05 19.01
N THR A 79 -1.15 -8.92 20.01
CA THR A 79 -0.18 -10.00 20.12
C THR A 79 -0.85 -11.23 20.69
N LEU A 80 -0.71 -12.36 19.99
CA LEU A 80 -1.04 -13.68 20.49
C LEU A 80 0.20 -14.27 21.17
N THR A 81 0.09 -14.75 22.40
CA THR A 81 1.17 -15.41 23.14
C THR A 81 0.71 -16.77 23.62
N ASN A 82 1.54 -17.79 23.47
CA ASN A 82 1.30 -19.07 24.13
C ASN A 82 1.85 -19.03 25.57
N ARG A 83 0.96 -18.93 26.55
CA ARG A 83 1.27 -19.02 27.99
C ARG A 83 1.11 -20.44 28.56
N GLY A 84 0.61 -21.37 27.76
CA GLY A 84 0.43 -22.76 28.13
C GLY A 84 1.74 -23.55 28.15
N SER A 85 1.67 -24.78 28.64
CA SER A 85 2.81 -25.71 28.67
C SER A 85 2.95 -26.56 27.40
N GLN A 86 2.02 -26.46 26.45
CA GLN A 86 1.99 -27.23 25.20
C GLN A 86 1.94 -26.27 24.00
N PRO A 87 2.47 -26.65 22.82
CA PRO A 87 2.38 -25.81 21.62
C PRO A 87 0.91 -25.62 21.19
N LEU A 88 0.54 -24.40 20.79
CA LEU A 88 -0.69 -24.16 20.04
C LEU A 88 -0.44 -24.60 18.60
N ARG A 89 -1.13 -25.64 18.14
CA ARG A 89 -0.82 -26.31 16.87
C ARG A 89 -1.74 -25.86 15.74
N ASN A 90 -1.23 -25.96 14.52
CA ASN A 90 -1.97 -25.80 13.27
C ASN A 90 -2.69 -24.46 13.13
N LEU A 91 -2.03 -23.37 13.56
CA LEU A 91 -2.55 -22.02 13.35
C LEU A 91 -2.51 -21.72 11.85
N SER A 92 -3.68 -21.74 11.20
CA SER A 92 -3.84 -21.46 9.77
C SER A 92 -4.12 -19.98 9.47
N GLU A 93 -4.62 -19.27 10.49
CA GLU A 93 -5.03 -17.87 10.44
C GLU A 93 -5.02 -17.28 11.84
N CYS A 94 -4.71 -16.00 11.92
CA CYS A 94 -4.75 -15.21 13.15
C CYS A 94 -5.40 -13.87 12.82
N LEU A 95 -6.70 -13.79 13.07
CA LEU A 95 -7.57 -12.70 12.68
C LEU A 95 -7.64 -11.64 13.76
N THR A 96 -7.11 -10.45 13.47
CA THR A 96 -7.27 -9.27 14.33
C THR A 96 -8.73 -8.94 14.60
N TRP A 97 -9.59 -9.09 13.60
CA TRP A 97 -11.04 -8.99 13.74
C TRP A 97 -11.70 -10.31 13.38
N ASP A 98 -12.54 -10.80 14.28
CA ASP A 98 -13.49 -11.87 14.01
C ASP A 98 -14.76 -11.63 14.83
N LEU A 99 -15.74 -10.94 14.23
CA LEU A 99 -16.94 -10.50 14.95
C LEU A 99 -18.19 -10.52 14.08
N ASP A 100 -19.35 -10.68 14.72
CA ASP A 100 -20.65 -10.56 14.08
C ASP A 100 -21.09 -9.08 14.11
N LEU A 101 -21.13 -8.46 12.93
CA LEU A 101 -21.70 -7.13 12.72
C LEU A 101 -23.23 -7.26 12.66
N PRO A 102 -24.01 -6.67 13.57
CA PRO A 102 -25.45 -6.70 13.53
C PRO A 102 -25.91 -5.75 12.43
N LEU A 103 -26.34 -6.29 11.30
CA LEU A 103 -26.97 -5.48 10.28
C LEU A 103 -28.43 -5.29 10.73
N LEU A 104 -28.80 -4.07 11.12
CA LEU A 104 -30.20 -3.73 11.43
C LEU A 104 -31.12 -4.19 10.27
N PRO A 105 -32.39 -4.55 10.50
CA PRO A 105 -33.30 -4.98 9.42
C PRO A 105 -33.34 -4.00 8.24
N ALA A 106 -33.28 -2.69 8.54
CA ALA A 106 -33.21 -1.59 7.56
C ALA A 106 -31.94 -1.58 6.70
N PHE A 107 -30.87 -2.30 7.11
CA PHE A 107 -29.62 -2.40 6.37
C PHE A 107 -29.77 -3.15 5.04
N GLY A 108 -30.84 -3.92 4.85
CA GLY A 108 -31.14 -4.53 3.55
C GLY A 108 -30.08 -5.54 3.10
N GLU A 109 -29.91 -5.66 1.79
CA GLU A 109 -28.89 -6.48 1.11
C GLU A 109 -27.68 -5.59 0.79
N PRO A 110 -26.54 -5.72 1.51
CA PRO A 110 -25.46 -4.75 1.40
C PRO A 110 -24.72 -4.81 0.08
N TRP A 111 -24.15 -3.67 -0.26
CA TRP A 111 -23.17 -3.55 -1.33
C TRP A 111 -21.76 -3.61 -0.74
N VAL A 112 -20.89 -4.40 -1.36
CA VAL A 112 -19.48 -4.47 -1.02
C VAL A 112 -18.66 -4.05 -2.23
N ARG A 113 -17.73 -3.13 -2.03
CA ARG A 113 -16.69 -2.75 -2.99
C ARG A 113 -15.36 -3.35 -2.57
N ARG A 114 -14.67 -3.93 -3.55
CA ARG A 114 -13.23 -4.24 -3.49
C ARG A 114 -12.47 -3.44 -4.54
N VAL A 115 -11.18 -3.26 -4.29
CA VAL A 115 -10.24 -2.72 -5.28
C VAL A 115 -9.28 -3.84 -5.68
N ASN A 116 -9.16 -4.09 -6.99
CA ASN A 116 -8.20 -5.06 -7.49
C ASN A 116 -6.76 -4.66 -7.13
N GLY A 117 -5.92 -5.67 -6.91
CA GLY A 117 -4.47 -5.48 -6.82
C GLY A 117 -3.85 -5.40 -8.21
N VAL A 118 -2.53 -5.56 -8.26
CA VAL A 118 -1.74 -5.53 -9.49
C VAL A 118 -1.57 -6.95 -10.03
N ARG A 119 -1.87 -7.13 -11.32
CA ARG A 119 -1.51 -8.33 -12.10
C ARG A 119 -0.52 -8.03 -13.21
N PHE A 120 -0.31 -6.74 -13.53
CA PHE A 120 0.59 -6.33 -14.60
C PHE A 120 0.16 -6.87 -15.98
N LEU A 121 -1.15 -6.87 -16.26
CA LEU A 121 -1.69 -7.25 -17.56
C LEU A 121 -1.51 -6.10 -18.55
N ALA A 122 -0.58 -6.25 -19.50
CA ALA A 122 -0.25 -5.20 -20.45
C ALA A 122 -1.36 -4.96 -21.49
N ASN A 123 -1.64 -3.69 -21.78
CA ASN A 123 -2.42 -3.24 -22.94
C ASN A 123 -3.88 -3.71 -23.02
N TYR A 124 -4.55 -3.94 -21.88
CA TYR A 124 -5.99 -4.22 -21.83
C TYR A 124 -6.76 -3.06 -21.18
N PHE A 125 -7.88 -2.67 -21.81
CA PHE A 125 -8.83 -1.71 -21.26
C PHE A 125 -10.20 -2.38 -21.02
N PRO A 126 -10.86 -2.15 -19.88
CA PRO A 126 -10.34 -1.44 -18.71
C PRO A 126 -9.18 -2.23 -18.08
N PRO A 127 -8.18 -1.54 -17.48
CA PRO A 127 -7.09 -2.22 -16.79
C PRO A 127 -7.67 -3.04 -15.63
N HIS A 128 -7.13 -4.25 -15.41
CA HIS A 128 -7.46 -5.02 -14.22
C HIS A 128 -7.00 -4.29 -12.95
N ASP A 129 -5.81 -3.70 -13.02
CA ASP A 129 -5.11 -3.10 -11.89
C ASP A 129 -5.92 -1.91 -11.35
N PHE A 130 -6.20 -1.94 -10.04
CA PHE A 130 -7.02 -0.96 -9.34
C PHE A 130 -8.46 -0.80 -9.88
N ALA A 131 -8.98 -1.77 -10.63
CA ALA A 131 -10.39 -1.77 -11.00
C ALA A 131 -11.28 -1.91 -9.76
N LEU A 132 -12.37 -1.15 -9.74
CA LEU A 132 -13.37 -1.17 -8.68
C LEU A 132 -14.43 -2.23 -9.01
N VAL A 133 -14.70 -3.12 -8.07
CA VAL A 133 -15.72 -4.16 -8.24
C VAL A 133 -16.72 -4.10 -7.11
N ASP A 134 -17.95 -3.75 -7.48
CA ASP A 134 -19.10 -3.65 -6.59
C ASP A 134 -19.95 -4.92 -6.70
N ARG A 135 -20.32 -5.49 -5.55
CA ARG A 135 -21.16 -6.68 -5.47
C ARG A 135 -22.23 -6.51 -4.40
N GLN A 136 -23.48 -6.82 -4.72
CA GLN A 136 -24.54 -6.93 -3.74
C GLN A 136 -24.54 -8.33 -3.09
N LEU A 137 -24.64 -8.39 -1.76
CA LEU A 137 -24.81 -9.65 -1.02
C LEU A 137 -26.31 -9.92 -0.84
N LEU A 138 -26.80 -10.98 -1.46
CA LEU A 138 -28.23 -11.31 -1.53
C LEU A 138 -28.69 -12.22 -0.38
N LYS A 139 -29.95 -12.07 0.02
CA LYS A 139 -30.65 -12.80 1.10
C LYS A 139 -31.36 -14.07 0.60
N THR A 140 -30.94 -14.67 -0.51
CA THR A 140 -31.66 -15.83 -1.05
C THR A 140 -31.46 -17.08 -0.16
N PRO A 141 -32.54 -17.77 0.26
CA PRO A 141 -32.46 -18.89 1.22
C PRO A 141 -31.60 -20.10 0.78
N GLN A 142 -31.19 -20.15 -0.49
CA GLN A 142 -30.52 -21.29 -1.10
C GLN A 142 -29.01 -21.08 -1.30
N VAL A 143 -28.50 -19.85 -1.20
CA VAL A 143 -27.05 -19.54 -1.28
C VAL A 143 -26.76 -18.25 -0.51
N TYR A 144 -25.99 -18.32 0.59
CA TYR A 144 -25.40 -17.15 1.24
C TYR A 144 -23.99 -16.95 0.70
N PRO A 145 -23.76 -16.14 -0.34
CA PRO A 145 -22.43 -16.00 -0.91
C PRO A 145 -21.51 -15.32 0.11
N THR A 146 -20.43 -16.02 0.48
CA THR A 146 -19.31 -15.39 1.19
C THR A 146 -18.61 -14.42 0.25
N PHE A 147 -18.28 -13.24 0.75
CA PHE A 147 -17.31 -12.36 0.12
C PHE A 147 -15.97 -12.59 0.81
N SER A 148 -14.92 -12.86 0.02
CA SER A 148 -13.57 -13.04 0.53
C SER A 148 -12.58 -12.43 -0.46
N ILE A 149 -11.65 -11.64 0.06
CA ILE A 149 -10.50 -11.11 -0.66
C ILE A 149 -9.25 -11.33 0.18
N GLN A 150 -8.11 -11.43 -0.46
CA GLN A 150 -6.83 -11.75 0.18
C GLN A 150 -5.67 -11.30 -0.70
N ALA A 151 -4.48 -11.28 -0.09
CA ALA A 151 -3.23 -11.29 -0.83
C ALA A 151 -3.19 -12.48 -1.81
N GLY A 152 -2.52 -12.28 -2.94
CA GLY A 152 -2.25 -13.28 -3.95
C GLY A 152 -1.19 -14.29 -3.52
N GLN A 153 -0.74 -15.09 -4.50
CA GLN A 153 0.12 -16.24 -4.23
C GLN A 153 1.62 -15.88 -4.20
N GLY A 154 2.01 -14.67 -4.62
CA GLY A 154 3.39 -14.20 -4.62
C GLY A 154 3.89 -13.80 -3.22
N GLY A 155 2.97 -13.44 -2.32
CA GLY A 155 3.27 -13.03 -0.94
C GLY A 155 3.42 -11.53 -0.75
N ARG A 156 3.24 -10.75 -1.82
CA ARG A 156 3.16 -9.29 -1.74
C ARG A 156 1.74 -8.91 -1.34
N SER A 157 1.54 -7.79 -0.65
CA SER A 157 0.23 -7.45 -0.09
C SER A 157 -0.85 -7.15 -1.13
N SER A 158 -0.46 -6.74 -2.34
CA SER A 158 -1.36 -6.22 -3.37
C SER A 158 -1.23 -6.95 -4.71
N ASP A 159 -0.68 -8.16 -4.73
CA ASP A 159 -0.59 -9.06 -5.90
C ASP A 159 -1.89 -9.86 -6.17
N GLY A 160 -2.99 -9.50 -5.49
CA GLY A 160 -4.34 -10.04 -5.72
C GLY A 160 -5.42 -8.98 -5.58
N HIS A 161 -5.54 -8.39 -4.40
CA HIS A 161 -6.45 -7.29 -4.07
C HIS A 161 -5.69 -6.22 -3.30
N LEU A 162 -6.15 -4.97 -3.29
CA LEU A 162 -5.72 -4.06 -2.23
C LEU A 162 -6.27 -4.56 -0.87
N PRO A 163 -5.57 -4.32 0.25
CA PRO A 163 -5.99 -4.76 1.59
C PRO A 163 -7.21 -4.06 2.19
N CYS A 164 -8.20 -3.69 1.37
CA CYS A 164 -9.34 -2.91 1.78
C CYS A 164 -10.67 -3.40 1.19
N ALA A 165 -11.76 -3.11 1.91
CA ALA A 165 -13.12 -3.30 1.43
C ALA A 165 -14.04 -2.20 1.99
N ILE A 166 -15.08 -1.85 1.24
CA ILE A 166 -16.11 -0.88 1.66
C ILE A 166 -17.46 -1.57 1.58
N ILE A 167 -18.22 -1.50 2.67
CA ILE A 167 -19.52 -2.14 2.81
C ILE A 167 -20.53 -1.03 3.05
N CYS A 168 -21.57 -0.96 2.24
CA CYS A 168 -22.64 -0.01 2.35
C CYS A 168 -23.97 -0.75 2.50
N ASP A 169 -24.92 -0.14 3.19
CA ASP A 169 -26.27 -0.70 3.34
C ASP A 169 -26.98 -0.83 1.98
N GLY A 170 -28.09 -1.59 1.95
CA GLY A 170 -28.87 -1.82 0.73
C GLY A 170 -29.45 -0.54 0.12
N SER A 171 -29.60 0.52 0.92
CA SER A 171 -30.03 1.84 0.45
C SER A 171 -28.88 2.72 -0.06
N ARG A 172 -27.63 2.27 0.12
CA ARG A 172 -26.39 3.00 -0.16
C ARG A 172 -26.27 4.35 0.56
N SER A 173 -26.66 4.40 1.83
CA SER A 173 -26.72 5.66 2.60
C SER A 173 -25.75 5.75 3.77
N GLN A 174 -25.08 4.65 4.13
CA GLN A 174 -24.12 4.55 5.22
C GLN A 174 -23.47 3.18 5.24
N GLY A 175 -22.33 3.07 5.92
CA GLY A 175 -21.69 1.78 6.11
C GLY A 175 -20.33 1.85 6.79
N LEU A 176 -19.50 0.84 6.51
CA LEU A 176 -18.15 0.68 7.03
C LEU A 176 -17.14 0.51 5.92
N ALA A 177 -15.98 1.14 6.07
CA ALA A 177 -14.81 0.84 5.27
C ALA A 177 -13.73 0.24 6.17
N LEU A 178 -12.93 -0.66 5.62
CA LEU A 178 -11.85 -1.32 6.33
C LEU A 178 -10.57 -1.43 5.52
N PHE A 179 -9.44 -1.46 6.23
CA PHE A 179 -8.10 -1.59 5.64
C PHE A 179 -7.18 -2.37 6.58
N VAL A 180 -6.50 -3.40 6.07
CA VAL A 180 -5.47 -4.17 6.80
C VAL A 180 -4.09 -3.54 6.59
N GLU A 181 -3.40 -3.21 7.68
CA GLU A 181 -2.01 -2.72 7.67
C GLU A 181 -1.05 -3.90 7.78
N TRP A 182 -0.84 -4.61 6.66
CA TRP A 182 0.10 -5.73 6.58
C TRP A 182 0.69 -5.87 5.18
N SER A 183 2.00 -6.09 5.10
CA SER A 183 2.75 -6.10 3.83
C SER A 183 3.06 -7.51 3.31
N GLY A 184 2.53 -8.55 3.97
CA GLY A 184 2.58 -9.95 3.54
C GLY A 184 1.18 -10.52 3.30
N LEU A 185 0.98 -11.80 3.62
CA LEU A 185 -0.29 -12.50 3.45
C LEU A 185 -1.36 -12.06 4.46
N TRP A 186 -2.52 -11.63 3.96
CA TRP A 186 -3.68 -11.22 4.72
C TRP A 186 -4.98 -11.69 4.04
N ARG A 187 -6.10 -11.67 4.76
CA ARG A 187 -7.44 -11.82 4.19
C ARG A 187 -8.49 -10.93 4.84
N ILE A 188 -9.55 -10.63 4.10
CA ILE A 188 -10.81 -10.03 4.55
C ILE A 188 -11.94 -10.94 4.11
N GLY A 189 -12.80 -11.35 5.04
CA GLY A 189 -14.00 -12.15 4.80
C GLY A 189 -15.25 -11.48 5.35
N LEU A 190 -16.33 -11.53 4.58
CA LEU A 190 -17.68 -11.11 4.96
C LEU A 190 -18.64 -12.25 4.69
N THR A 191 -19.18 -12.83 5.75
CA THR A 191 -20.05 -14.01 5.68
C THR A 191 -21.38 -13.68 6.31
N PRO A 192 -22.45 -13.50 5.51
CA PRO A 192 -23.80 -13.36 6.06
C PRO A 192 -24.20 -14.63 6.82
N LYS A 193 -24.81 -14.49 7.99
CA LYS A 193 -25.35 -15.65 8.71
C LYS A 193 -26.67 -16.12 8.06
N PRO A 194 -26.97 -17.43 8.10
CA PRO A 194 -28.23 -17.95 7.62
C PRO A 194 -29.43 -17.31 8.32
N ARG A 195 -30.53 -17.10 7.57
CA ARG A 195 -31.81 -16.62 8.08
C ARG A 195 -32.95 -17.60 7.79
N GLY A 196 -33.90 -17.70 8.70
CA GLY A 196 -35.17 -18.37 8.46
C GLY A 196 -36.17 -17.47 7.71
N ALA A 197 -37.17 -18.08 7.08
CA ALA A 197 -38.23 -17.36 6.34
C ALA A 197 -39.08 -16.41 7.21
N GLY A 198 -39.06 -16.58 8.55
CA GLY A 198 -39.77 -15.73 9.51
C GLY A 198 -38.95 -14.60 10.12
N ASP A 199 -37.71 -14.38 9.65
CA ASP A 199 -36.78 -13.41 10.25
C ASP A 199 -36.68 -12.10 9.47
N ALA A 200 -37.62 -11.81 8.55
CA ALA A 200 -37.57 -10.63 7.68
C ALA A 200 -37.29 -9.33 8.46
N ASP A 201 -37.96 -9.16 9.61
CA ASP A 201 -37.92 -7.96 10.46
C ASP A 201 -36.88 -8.03 11.60
N LYS A 202 -36.04 -9.07 11.66
CA LYS A 202 -34.99 -9.19 12.70
C LYS A 202 -33.69 -8.51 12.28
N GLU A 203 -32.64 -8.58 13.08
CA GLU A 203 -31.27 -8.25 12.65
C GLU A 203 -30.70 -9.35 11.74
N TRP A 204 -29.86 -8.99 10.78
CA TRP A 204 -29.15 -9.92 9.91
C TRP A 204 -27.65 -9.86 10.22
N PRO A 205 -27.14 -10.71 11.13
CA PRO A 205 -25.73 -10.65 11.48
C PRO A 205 -24.85 -11.06 10.29
N MET A 206 -23.78 -10.31 10.07
CA MET A 206 -22.74 -10.62 9.10
C MET A 206 -21.41 -10.76 9.83
N ARG A 207 -20.75 -11.90 9.67
CA ARG A 207 -19.44 -12.12 10.25
C ARG A 207 -18.39 -11.37 9.44
N LEU A 208 -17.66 -10.46 10.08
CA LEU A 208 -16.47 -9.80 9.56
C LEU A 208 -15.23 -10.53 10.08
N GLN A 209 -14.33 -10.89 9.17
CA GLN A 209 -13.05 -11.49 9.49
C GLN A 209 -11.92 -10.73 8.79
N ALA A 210 -10.89 -10.31 9.51
CA ALA A 210 -9.72 -9.66 8.91
C ALA A 210 -8.44 -9.91 9.72
N GLY A 211 -7.34 -10.24 9.04
CA GLY A 211 -6.04 -10.44 9.67
C GLY A 211 -5.12 -11.37 8.87
N LEU A 212 -4.21 -12.06 9.57
CA LEU A 212 -3.23 -12.96 8.97
C LEU A 212 -3.88 -14.23 8.45
N TRP A 213 -3.42 -14.66 7.29
CA TRP A 213 -3.90 -15.83 6.56
C TRP A 213 -2.71 -16.60 5.98
N GLY A 214 -2.97 -17.85 5.57
CA GLY A 214 -2.00 -18.66 4.83
C GLY A 214 -0.87 -19.17 5.72
N LEU A 215 -1.14 -19.30 7.01
CA LEU A 215 -0.18 -19.81 7.99
C LEU A 215 -0.25 -21.34 8.04
N SER A 216 0.84 -21.96 8.48
CA SER A 216 0.83 -23.31 9.03
C SER A 216 1.83 -23.29 10.17
N LEU A 217 1.41 -22.68 11.28
CA LEU A 217 2.27 -22.39 12.45
C LEU A 217 1.94 -23.25 13.66
N HIS A 218 2.97 -23.56 14.43
CA HIS A 218 2.88 -24.00 15.81
C HIS A 218 3.50 -22.90 16.68
N LEU A 219 2.72 -22.35 17.61
CA LEU A 219 3.22 -21.39 18.57
C LEU A 219 3.70 -22.14 19.81
N GLN A 220 5.02 -22.24 19.99
CA GLN A 220 5.62 -22.94 21.13
C GLN A 220 5.35 -22.20 22.44
N PRO A 221 5.40 -22.87 23.61
CA PRO A 221 5.31 -22.20 24.91
C PRO A 221 6.27 -21.00 25.01
N GLY A 222 5.74 -19.86 25.45
CA GLY A 222 6.48 -18.60 25.58
C GLY A 222 6.66 -17.79 24.29
N GLN A 223 6.30 -18.33 23.12
CA GLN A 223 6.37 -17.59 21.87
C GLN A 223 5.17 -16.65 21.70
N SER A 224 5.44 -15.52 21.02
CA SER A 224 4.45 -14.52 20.68
C SER A 224 4.41 -14.26 19.18
N LEU A 225 3.20 -14.07 18.65
CA LEU A 225 2.91 -13.77 17.27
C LEU A 225 2.20 -12.41 17.18
N PRO A 226 2.78 -11.42 16.48
CA PRO A 226 2.14 -10.13 16.27
C PRO A 226 0.91 -10.26 15.36
N LEU A 227 -0.11 -9.46 15.63
CA LEU A 227 -1.31 -9.37 14.82
C LEU A 227 -1.32 -8.04 14.06
N PRO A 228 -1.66 -8.02 12.77
CA PRO A 228 -1.63 -6.82 11.94
C PRO A 228 -2.67 -5.82 12.44
N ARG A 229 -2.36 -4.53 12.25
CA ARG A 229 -3.36 -3.50 12.49
C ARG A 229 -4.47 -3.61 11.45
N VAL A 230 -5.72 -3.44 11.87
CA VAL A 230 -6.88 -3.37 10.99
C VAL A 230 -7.71 -2.16 11.38
N LEU A 231 -7.86 -1.27 10.41
CA LEU A 231 -8.69 -0.07 10.46
C LEU A 231 -10.13 -0.42 10.11
N LEU A 232 -11.09 0.08 10.91
CA LEU A 232 -12.51 0.17 10.59
C LEU A 232 -12.95 1.64 10.69
N THR A 233 -13.66 2.16 9.70
CA THR A 233 -14.21 3.52 9.74
C THR A 233 -15.66 3.54 9.28
N ALA A 234 -16.52 4.23 10.03
CA ALA A 234 -17.91 4.45 9.64
C ALA A 234 -18.04 5.65 8.70
N PHE A 235 -19.02 5.59 7.81
CA PHE A 235 -19.36 6.69 6.92
C PHE A 235 -20.88 6.83 6.75
N GLU A 236 -21.29 8.01 6.28
CA GLU A 236 -22.64 8.32 5.78
C GLU A 236 -22.49 8.67 4.30
N GLY A 237 -23.45 8.27 3.48
CA GLY A 237 -23.39 8.38 2.02
C GLY A 237 -23.14 7.05 1.32
N ASP A 238 -22.62 7.13 0.10
CA ASP A 238 -22.47 5.98 -0.80
C ASP A 238 -21.09 5.29 -0.66
N LEU A 239 -20.76 4.37 -1.57
CA LEU A 239 -19.48 3.66 -1.55
C LEU A 239 -18.26 4.59 -1.78
N ASP A 240 -18.42 5.73 -2.47
CA ASP A 240 -17.33 6.71 -2.61
C ASP A 240 -17.14 7.49 -1.30
N ASP A 241 -18.21 7.74 -0.53
CA ASP A 241 -18.12 8.28 0.84
C ASP A 241 -17.36 7.36 1.79
N GLY A 242 -17.51 6.05 1.64
CA GLY A 242 -16.70 5.07 2.37
C GLY A 242 -15.22 5.12 2.01
N GLY A 243 -14.92 5.35 0.72
CA GLY A 243 -13.56 5.62 0.25
C GLY A 243 -12.97 6.89 0.86
N ASN A 244 -13.75 7.97 0.88
CA ASN A 244 -13.36 9.24 1.51
C ASN A 244 -13.17 9.13 3.03
N ALA A 245 -13.92 8.27 3.71
CA ALA A 245 -13.68 7.97 5.12
C ALA A 245 -12.29 7.34 5.35
N LEU A 246 -11.86 6.40 4.48
CA LEU A 246 -10.49 5.87 4.52
C LEU A 246 -9.48 6.97 4.24
N ARG A 247 -9.65 7.73 3.14
CA ARG A 247 -8.72 8.82 2.75
C ARG A 247 -8.50 9.82 3.89
N ARG A 248 -9.57 10.28 4.53
CA ARG A 248 -9.51 11.22 5.66
C ARG A 248 -8.78 10.63 6.86
N HIS A 249 -9.02 9.37 7.20
CA HIS A 249 -8.31 8.71 8.29
C HIS A 249 -6.83 8.52 7.98
N ILE A 250 -6.51 8.06 6.76
CA ILE A 250 -5.14 7.87 6.31
C ILE A 250 -4.37 9.18 6.38
N ARG A 251 -4.91 10.26 5.79
CA ARG A 251 -4.27 11.58 5.80
C ARG A 251 -3.97 12.11 7.21
N ARG A 252 -4.88 11.91 8.17
CA ARG A 252 -4.77 12.50 9.52
C ARG A 252 -3.97 11.66 10.51
N HIS A 253 -4.03 10.32 10.39
CA HIS A 253 -3.59 9.41 11.47
C HIS A 253 -2.64 8.30 11.01
N VAL A 254 -2.47 8.11 9.70
CA VAL A 254 -1.59 7.06 9.14
C VAL A 254 -0.41 7.65 8.39
N MET A 255 -0.66 8.64 7.53
CA MET A 255 0.34 9.28 6.70
C MET A 255 1.40 9.98 7.58
N PRO A 256 2.69 9.63 7.42
CA PRO A 256 3.73 10.31 8.16
C PRO A 256 3.98 11.71 7.58
N ALA A 257 4.44 12.60 8.46
CA ALA A 257 4.94 13.91 8.03
C ALA A 257 6.34 13.78 7.42
N LEU A 258 6.65 14.65 6.46
CA LEU A 258 7.99 14.82 5.91
C LEU A 258 8.58 16.11 6.47
N ASP A 259 9.64 16.01 7.27
CA ASP A 259 10.22 17.14 8.00
C ASP A 259 9.18 17.93 8.85
N GLY A 260 8.23 17.20 9.45
CA GLY A 260 7.16 17.80 10.24
C GLY A 260 5.99 18.40 9.42
N GLU A 261 6.09 18.38 8.09
CA GLU A 261 5.09 18.95 7.19
C GLU A 261 4.21 17.89 6.52
N GLU A 262 3.00 18.30 6.11
CA GLU A 262 2.09 17.45 5.34
C GLU A 262 2.67 17.15 3.94
N VAL A 263 2.67 15.87 3.56
CA VAL A 263 3.26 15.42 2.30
C VAL A 263 2.37 15.78 1.12
N LEU A 264 2.82 16.73 0.31
CA LEU A 264 2.19 17.01 -0.97
C LEU A 264 2.61 15.98 -2.04
N PRO A 265 1.74 15.67 -3.01
CA PRO A 265 2.14 14.91 -4.19
C PRO A 265 3.39 15.53 -4.87
N PRO A 266 4.47 14.75 -5.09
CA PRO A 266 5.74 15.29 -5.55
C PRO A 266 5.71 15.62 -7.05
N THR A 267 6.60 16.52 -7.50
CA THR A 267 7.00 16.57 -8.90
C THR A 267 8.40 16.02 -9.13
N SER A 268 8.54 15.06 -10.05
CA SER A 268 9.77 14.27 -10.15
C SER A 268 10.23 13.99 -11.57
N PHE A 269 11.52 13.72 -11.71
CA PHE A 269 12.10 13.03 -12.86
C PHE A 269 12.75 11.73 -12.38
N ASN A 270 12.53 10.65 -13.12
CA ASN A 270 13.19 9.38 -12.90
C ASN A 270 13.88 8.93 -14.20
N HIS A 271 15.17 8.59 -14.14
CA HIS A 271 15.94 8.34 -15.36
C HIS A 271 15.61 7.02 -16.08
N TRP A 272 15.03 6.04 -15.39
CA TRP A 272 14.91 4.65 -15.87
C TRP A 272 14.28 4.58 -17.27
N PHE A 273 13.19 5.30 -17.49
CA PHE A 273 12.40 5.19 -18.70
C PHE A 273 13.09 5.79 -19.95
N ALA A 274 14.01 6.74 -19.77
CA ALA A 274 14.74 7.36 -20.87
C ALA A 274 16.12 6.75 -21.15
N PHE A 275 16.73 6.13 -20.14
CA PHE A 275 18.13 5.65 -20.19
C PHE A 275 18.28 4.15 -19.96
N LEU A 276 17.37 3.51 -19.24
CA LEU A 276 17.58 2.19 -18.63
C LEU A 276 18.94 2.16 -17.91
N ASP A 277 19.70 1.08 -18.03
CA ASP A 277 21.04 0.97 -17.44
C ASP A 277 22.14 1.73 -18.21
N ASN A 278 21.84 2.31 -19.38
CA ASN A 278 22.83 2.92 -20.27
C ASN A 278 22.98 4.43 -20.01
N PHE A 279 23.70 4.79 -18.95
CA PHE A 279 23.97 6.17 -18.59
C PHE A 279 25.33 6.35 -17.93
N THR A 280 25.78 7.61 -17.89
CA THR A 280 26.90 8.09 -17.09
C THR A 280 26.48 9.38 -16.39
N ALA A 281 27.23 9.81 -15.37
CA ALA A 281 27.04 11.11 -14.74
C ALA A 281 27.00 12.26 -15.77
N GLN A 282 27.80 12.17 -16.84
CA GLN A 282 27.84 13.16 -17.90
C GLN A 282 26.59 13.14 -18.78
N SER A 283 26.11 11.95 -19.17
CA SER A 283 24.92 11.82 -20.04
C SER A 283 23.62 12.23 -19.35
N LEU A 284 23.58 12.19 -18.01
CA LEU A 284 22.42 12.63 -17.22
C LEU A 284 22.32 14.16 -17.07
N ARG A 285 23.39 14.93 -17.28
CA ARG A 285 23.39 16.39 -17.06
C ARG A 285 22.30 17.15 -17.83
N PRO A 286 22.05 16.87 -19.13
CA PRO A 286 20.96 17.52 -19.86
C PRO A 286 19.58 17.26 -19.24
N ALA A 287 19.35 16.04 -18.74
CA ALA A 287 18.11 15.70 -18.04
C ALA A 287 17.96 16.52 -16.76
N VAL A 288 19.01 16.63 -15.95
CA VAL A 288 19.02 17.46 -14.73
C VAL A 288 18.69 18.93 -15.05
N GLU A 289 19.30 19.50 -16.09
CA GLU A 289 19.05 20.88 -16.49
C GLU A 289 17.62 21.10 -16.98
N ALA A 290 17.09 20.17 -17.79
CA ALA A 290 15.71 20.21 -18.25
C ALA A 290 14.70 20.08 -17.09
N SER A 291 14.95 19.16 -16.14
CA SER A 291 14.11 18.99 -14.96
C SER A 291 14.07 20.24 -14.09
N ALA A 292 15.23 20.87 -13.85
CA ALA A 292 15.32 22.12 -13.10
C ALA A 292 14.60 23.27 -13.84
N ALA A 293 14.83 23.40 -15.14
CA ALA A 293 14.19 24.44 -15.96
C ALA A 293 12.67 24.26 -16.08
N ALA A 294 12.16 23.02 -16.03
CA ALA A 294 10.73 22.71 -15.98
C ALA A 294 10.10 22.98 -14.60
N GLY A 295 10.91 23.16 -13.56
CA GLY A 295 10.45 23.41 -12.19
C GLY A 295 10.08 22.15 -11.42
N LEU A 296 10.68 21.00 -11.73
CA LEU A 296 10.54 19.77 -10.94
C LEU A 296 11.20 19.91 -9.57
N GLU A 297 10.78 19.09 -8.60
CA GLU A 297 11.31 19.11 -7.23
C GLU A 297 12.40 18.07 -7.03
N TYR A 298 12.23 16.90 -7.62
CA TYR A 298 13.13 15.76 -7.43
C TYR A 298 13.72 15.27 -8.75
N PHE A 299 14.97 14.80 -8.68
CA PHE A 299 15.64 14.04 -9.74
C PHE A 299 16.20 12.75 -9.17
N CYS A 300 15.71 11.61 -9.63
CA CYS A 300 16.10 10.29 -9.15
C CYS A 300 16.92 9.51 -10.17
N ILE A 301 18.06 8.99 -9.70
CA ILE A 301 18.75 7.89 -10.37
C ILE A 301 18.20 6.57 -9.83
N ASP A 302 17.35 5.98 -10.66
CA ASP A 302 16.83 4.62 -10.55
C ASP A 302 17.92 3.52 -10.62
N SER A 303 17.53 2.26 -10.79
CA SER A 303 18.43 1.11 -10.88
C SER A 303 19.59 1.29 -11.88
N GLY A 304 20.72 0.66 -11.58
CA GLY A 304 21.92 0.65 -12.42
C GLY A 304 23.01 1.64 -12.01
N TRP A 305 22.87 2.40 -10.91
CA TRP A 305 23.93 3.31 -10.43
C TRP A 305 25.11 2.60 -9.77
N PHE A 306 24.92 1.35 -9.35
CA PHE A 306 25.87 0.49 -8.66
C PHE A 306 26.67 -0.37 -9.65
N SER A 307 27.83 -0.88 -9.20
CA SER A 307 28.67 -1.77 -10.01
C SER A 307 27.96 -3.08 -10.35
N GLY A 308 28.18 -3.57 -11.57
CA GLY A 308 27.60 -4.83 -12.08
C GLY A 308 26.65 -4.60 -13.25
N GLU A 309 26.42 -5.63 -14.06
CA GLU A 309 25.58 -5.51 -15.24
C GLU A 309 24.09 -5.72 -14.88
N GLY A 310 23.32 -4.63 -14.98
CA GLY A 310 21.89 -4.61 -14.71
C GLY A 310 21.55 -5.25 -13.36
N ARG A 311 20.64 -6.23 -13.38
CA ARG A 311 20.15 -6.88 -12.15
C ARG A 311 21.22 -7.67 -11.38
N THR A 312 22.33 -8.07 -12.01
CA THR A 312 23.40 -8.82 -11.32
C THR A 312 24.15 -7.99 -10.29
N GLY A 313 24.08 -6.65 -10.40
CA GLY A 313 24.69 -5.73 -9.46
C GLY A 313 23.86 -5.45 -8.20
N VAL A 314 22.58 -5.87 -8.15
CA VAL A 314 21.72 -5.69 -6.98
C VAL A 314 22.36 -6.38 -5.77
N GLY A 315 22.70 -5.61 -4.74
CA GLY A 315 23.54 -6.07 -3.62
C GLY A 315 24.91 -5.37 -3.54
N ASN A 316 25.29 -4.56 -4.53
CA ASN A 316 26.54 -3.79 -4.56
C ASN A 316 26.28 -2.32 -4.18
N TRP A 317 26.06 -2.04 -2.89
CA TRP A 317 25.56 -0.73 -2.44
C TRP A 317 26.62 0.24 -1.89
N GLU A 318 27.92 -0.11 -1.97
CA GLU A 318 28.98 0.63 -1.29
C GLU A 318 29.37 1.94 -1.98
N GLU A 319 29.51 1.91 -3.31
CA GLU A 319 29.87 3.07 -4.13
C GLU A 319 29.15 2.98 -5.49
N GLY A 320 29.02 4.12 -6.17
CA GLY A 320 28.54 4.12 -7.55
C GLY A 320 29.51 3.41 -8.48
N ASP A 321 29.00 2.85 -9.57
CA ASP A 321 29.81 2.23 -10.61
C ASP A 321 30.89 3.24 -11.10
N PRO A 322 32.19 2.89 -11.05
CA PRO A 322 33.26 3.84 -11.38
C PRO A 322 33.33 4.21 -12.87
N GLU A 323 32.76 3.41 -13.77
CA GLU A 323 32.64 3.77 -15.18
C GLU A 323 31.53 4.79 -15.38
N LYS A 324 30.40 4.64 -14.67
CA LYS A 324 29.27 5.58 -14.71
C LYS A 324 29.55 6.86 -13.92
N PHE A 325 30.27 6.73 -12.80
CA PHE A 325 30.59 7.76 -11.83
C PHE A 325 32.08 7.74 -11.42
N PRO A 326 33.01 8.22 -12.26
CA PRO A 326 34.46 8.16 -12.00
C PRO A 326 34.95 8.86 -10.72
N GLY A 327 34.14 9.72 -10.11
CA GLY A 327 34.41 10.38 -8.82
C GLY A 327 33.44 9.97 -7.71
N GLY A 328 32.76 8.83 -7.87
CA GLY A 328 31.63 8.43 -7.03
C GLY A 328 30.36 9.24 -7.31
N ILE A 329 29.30 8.98 -6.54
CA ILE A 329 27.98 9.61 -6.72
C ILE A 329 27.97 11.06 -6.23
N ALA A 330 28.74 11.38 -5.20
CA ALA A 330 28.69 12.68 -4.51
C ALA A 330 28.86 13.90 -5.44
N PRO A 331 29.82 13.94 -6.40
CA PRO A 331 29.94 15.06 -7.33
C PRO A 331 28.71 15.23 -8.24
N PHE A 332 28.06 14.13 -8.64
CA PHE A 332 26.86 14.21 -9.46
C PHE A 332 25.66 14.66 -8.63
N SER A 333 25.48 14.12 -7.43
CA SER A 333 24.39 14.54 -6.55
C SER A 333 24.53 16.01 -6.14
N GLU A 334 25.75 16.49 -5.90
CA GLU A 334 26.03 17.91 -5.68
C GLU A 334 25.65 18.76 -6.89
N TYR A 335 25.96 18.30 -8.10
CA TYR A 335 25.52 18.97 -9.32
C TYR A 335 23.98 19.07 -9.41
N VAL A 336 23.25 17.98 -9.12
CA VAL A 336 21.78 17.99 -9.07
C VAL A 336 21.28 19.04 -8.08
N ARG A 337 21.81 19.04 -6.85
CA ARG A 337 21.45 20.01 -5.81
C ARG A 337 21.79 21.45 -6.20
N SER A 338 22.91 21.67 -6.89
CA SER A 338 23.31 23.01 -7.38
C SER A 338 22.32 23.63 -8.37
N LYS A 339 21.48 22.80 -9.01
CA LYS A 339 20.40 23.23 -9.92
C LYS A 339 19.07 23.44 -9.19
N GLY A 340 19.03 23.30 -7.87
CA GLY A 340 17.83 23.48 -7.04
C GLY A 340 16.91 22.26 -6.96
N LEU A 341 17.38 21.09 -7.43
CA LEU A 341 16.64 19.83 -7.35
C LEU A 341 17.03 19.04 -6.09
N LYS A 342 16.09 18.33 -5.50
CA LYS A 342 16.35 17.30 -4.50
C LYS A 342 16.87 16.05 -5.19
N TYR A 343 18.04 15.56 -4.77
CA TYR A 343 18.61 14.33 -5.31
C TYR A 343 17.91 13.11 -4.72
N GLY A 344 17.52 12.19 -5.58
CA GLY A 344 16.98 10.88 -5.20
C GLY A 344 17.76 9.72 -5.80
N THR A 345 17.63 8.56 -5.19
CA THR A 345 18.21 7.33 -5.72
C THR A 345 17.36 6.10 -5.39
N TRP A 346 17.52 5.04 -6.18
CA TRP A 346 16.82 3.78 -6.00
C TRP A 346 17.64 2.80 -5.16
N PHE A 347 16.96 2.06 -4.31
CA PHE A 347 17.52 0.91 -3.60
C PHE A 347 16.52 -0.24 -3.67
N GLU A 348 17.01 -1.47 -3.66
CA GLU A 348 16.20 -2.67 -3.42
C GLU A 348 16.75 -3.42 -2.21
N PRO A 349 16.40 -2.99 -0.98
CA PRO A 349 17.10 -3.46 0.21
C PRO A 349 16.84 -4.92 0.57
N GLU A 350 15.74 -5.46 0.07
CA GLU A 350 15.23 -6.77 0.47
C GLU A 350 15.81 -7.91 -0.37
N TRP A 351 16.41 -7.61 -1.52
CA TRP A 351 16.96 -8.62 -2.43
C TRP A 351 18.44 -8.35 -2.72
N ALA A 352 19.18 -9.43 -2.94
CA ALA A 352 20.53 -9.35 -3.49
C ALA A 352 20.75 -10.49 -4.46
N HIS A 353 21.45 -10.21 -5.56
CA HIS A 353 21.98 -11.24 -6.44
C HIS A 353 23.05 -12.04 -5.69
N LYS A 354 23.13 -13.37 -5.92
CA LYS A 354 24.05 -14.26 -5.19
C LYS A 354 25.53 -13.91 -5.37
N ASP A 355 25.88 -13.33 -6.51
CA ASP A 355 27.24 -12.85 -6.81
C ASP A 355 27.54 -11.42 -6.34
N SER A 356 26.58 -10.76 -5.69
CA SER A 356 26.80 -9.42 -5.16
C SER A 356 27.79 -9.40 -3.98
N GLN A 357 28.34 -8.22 -3.69
CA GLN A 357 29.22 -8.00 -2.55
C GLN A 357 28.50 -8.31 -1.23
N LEU A 358 27.28 -7.80 -1.05
CA LEU A 358 26.50 -8.04 0.17
C LEU A 358 26.24 -9.53 0.39
N HIS A 359 25.80 -10.25 -0.65
CA HIS A 359 25.51 -11.68 -0.53
C HIS A 359 26.78 -12.52 -0.26
N ARG A 360 27.91 -12.18 -0.89
CA ARG A 360 29.18 -12.89 -0.62
C ARG A 360 29.74 -12.61 0.78
N ALA A 361 29.57 -11.39 1.29
CA ALA A 361 30.02 -11.01 2.62
C ALA A 361 29.14 -11.60 3.73
N HIS A 362 27.83 -11.70 3.50
CA HIS A 362 26.84 -12.11 4.48
C HIS A 362 25.85 -13.16 3.92
N PRO A 363 26.31 -14.32 3.43
CA PRO A 363 25.42 -15.32 2.83
C PRO A 363 24.42 -15.90 3.84
N ASP A 364 24.73 -15.84 5.14
CA ASP A 364 23.89 -16.26 6.25
C ASP A 364 22.67 -15.36 6.49
N TRP A 365 22.67 -14.14 5.92
CA TRP A 365 21.53 -13.22 6.03
C TRP A 365 20.41 -13.55 5.05
N PHE A 366 20.62 -14.45 4.09
CA PHE A 366 19.68 -14.65 2.98
C PHE A 366 18.97 -15.99 3.05
N TRP A 367 17.67 -15.97 2.73
CA TRP A 367 16.94 -17.16 2.32
C TRP A 367 17.02 -17.29 0.79
N ASN A 368 17.64 -18.37 0.32
CA ASN A 368 17.77 -18.65 -1.10
C ASN A 368 16.39 -18.81 -1.77
N THR A 369 16.24 -18.19 -2.94
CA THR A 369 15.06 -18.38 -3.78
C THR A 369 15.11 -19.78 -4.39
N PRO A 370 14.09 -20.63 -4.16
CA PRO A 370 14.03 -21.93 -4.80
C PRO A 370 13.79 -21.79 -6.31
N GLU A 371 14.37 -22.70 -7.09
CA GLU A 371 13.99 -22.86 -8.49
C GLU A 371 12.49 -23.16 -8.58
N ARG A 372 11.79 -22.45 -9.47
CA ARG A 372 10.38 -22.70 -9.77
C ARG A 372 10.18 -22.86 -11.27
N PRO A 373 9.37 -23.84 -11.71
CA PRO A 373 8.92 -23.86 -13.08
C PRO A 373 8.11 -22.58 -13.38
N PRO A 374 8.17 -22.06 -14.62
CA PRO A 374 7.34 -20.93 -15.02
C PRO A 374 5.87 -21.23 -14.74
N VAL A 375 5.17 -20.31 -14.08
CA VAL A 375 3.72 -20.43 -13.91
C VAL A 375 3.06 -20.09 -15.24
N LEU A 376 2.37 -21.05 -15.85
CA LEU A 376 1.55 -20.82 -17.03
C LEU A 376 0.17 -20.32 -16.57
N GLY A 377 -0.03 -19.00 -16.56
CA GLY A 377 -1.28 -18.36 -16.19
C GLY A 377 -1.27 -16.85 -16.46
N PRO A 378 -2.40 -16.15 -16.29
CA PRO A 378 -2.46 -14.69 -16.43
C PRO A 378 -1.76 -13.95 -15.28
N ASP A 379 -1.46 -14.64 -14.18
CA ASP A 379 -0.80 -14.05 -13.02
C ASP A 379 0.72 -14.05 -13.24
N VAL A 380 1.31 -12.85 -13.29
CA VAL A 380 2.74 -12.68 -13.49
C VAL A 380 3.46 -12.90 -12.16
N HIS A 381 4.21 -13.99 -12.08
CA HIS A 381 5.09 -14.30 -10.95
C HIS A 381 6.52 -13.89 -11.26
N PHE A 382 7.13 -13.11 -10.37
CA PHE A 382 8.50 -12.64 -10.50
C PHE A 382 9.36 -13.40 -9.51
N THR A 383 10.07 -14.42 -9.97
CA THR A 383 10.95 -15.22 -9.11
C THR A 383 12.19 -15.58 -9.91
N ASP A 384 13.35 -15.22 -9.38
CA ASP A 384 14.64 -15.53 -9.97
C ASP A 384 15.50 -16.26 -8.92
N SER A 385 15.90 -17.49 -9.25
CA SER A 385 16.71 -18.32 -8.36
C SER A 385 18.10 -17.77 -8.14
N GLU A 386 18.58 -16.83 -8.95
CA GLU A 386 19.90 -16.18 -8.77
C GLU A 386 19.92 -15.13 -7.66
N PHE A 387 18.77 -14.91 -6.99
CA PHE A 387 18.64 -13.95 -5.90
C PHE A 387 18.36 -14.63 -4.56
N GLY A 388 18.70 -13.93 -3.48
CA GLY A 388 18.31 -14.26 -2.12
C GLY A 388 17.45 -13.15 -1.52
N LEU A 389 16.45 -13.54 -0.72
CA LEU A 389 15.67 -12.63 0.12
C LEU A 389 16.42 -12.43 1.43
N ILE A 390 16.73 -11.19 1.79
CA ILE A 390 17.38 -10.90 3.07
C ILE A 390 16.40 -11.16 4.23
N ASP A 391 16.87 -11.77 5.32
CA ASP A 391 16.12 -11.88 6.58
C ASP A 391 16.20 -10.56 7.34
N LEU A 392 15.27 -9.65 7.07
CA LEU A 392 15.15 -8.40 7.83
C LEU A 392 14.78 -8.63 9.31
N GLY A 393 14.51 -9.86 9.74
CA GLY A 393 14.41 -10.24 11.14
C GLY A 393 15.74 -10.13 11.89
N LEU A 394 16.88 -10.26 11.21
CA LEU A 394 18.21 -10.10 11.77
C LEU A 394 18.51 -8.62 12.09
N ALA A 395 19.05 -8.37 13.27
CA ALA A 395 19.32 -6.99 13.73
C ALA A 395 20.51 -6.38 12.99
N GLU A 396 21.53 -7.20 12.74
CA GLU A 396 22.73 -6.87 11.99
C GLU A 396 22.43 -6.49 10.53
N ALA A 397 21.50 -7.20 9.87
CA ALA A 397 21.07 -6.88 8.51
C ALA A 397 20.34 -5.53 8.45
N ARG A 398 19.46 -5.26 9.43
CA ARG A 398 18.78 -3.96 9.53
C ARG A 398 19.75 -2.83 9.83
N GLN A 399 20.66 -3.02 10.80
CA GLN A 399 21.65 -2.00 11.14
C GLN A 399 22.54 -1.69 9.92
N TRP A 400 22.98 -2.72 9.20
CA TRP A 400 23.78 -2.56 8.00
C TRP A 400 23.07 -1.67 6.96
N TRP A 401 21.77 -1.87 6.75
CA TRP A 401 20.95 -1.06 5.85
C TRP A 401 20.73 0.36 6.37
N LEU A 402 20.43 0.52 7.66
CA LEU A 402 20.25 1.82 8.29
C LEU A 402 21.50 2.68 8.09
N ASP A 403 22.69 2.13 8.35
CA ASP A 403 23.97 2.82 8.17
C ASP A 403 24.17 3.25 6.70
N ARG A 404 23.81 2.39 5.74
CA ARG A 404 23.92 2.67 4.30
C ARG A 404 22.99 3.79 3.85
N ILE A 405 21.75 3.81 4.35
CA ILE A 405 20.79 4.87 4.04
C ILE A 405 21.21 6.19 4.69
N ILE A 406 21.66 6.19 5.94
CA ILE A 406 22.19 7.39 6.61
C ILE A 406 23.41 7.92 5.85
N ARG A 407 24.33 7.04 5.44
CA ARG A 407 25.48 7.43 4.63
C ARG A 407 25.09 8.10 3.33
N ALA A 408 24.16 7.52 2.56
CA ALA A 408 23.67 8.12 1.32
C ALA A 408 22.96 9.47 1.58
N TYR A 409 22.22 9.57 2.69
CA TYR A 409 21.56 10.80 3.13
C TYR A 409 22.55 11.92 3.47
N GLU A 410 23.64 11.61 4.17
CA GLU A 410 24.66 12.56 4.63
C GLU A 410 25.69 12.89 3.54
N GLU A 411 26.31 11.87 2.94
CA GLU A 411 27.41 12.04 1.98
C GLU A 411 26.91 12.47 0.60
N TRP A 412 25.80 11.91 0.14
CA TRP A 412 25.26 12.20 -1.20
C TRP A 412 24.11 13.20 -1.16
N GLY A 413 23.67 13.65 0.02
CA GLY A 413 22.56 14.58 0.16
C GLY A 413 21.24 14.03 -0.40
N VAL A 414 21.02 12.71 -0.29
CA VAL A 414 19.79 12.06 -0.76
C VAL A 414 18.59 12.59 0.03
N ARG A 415 17.53 12.98 -0.68
CA ARG A 415 16.24 13.43 -0.14
C ARG A 415 15.05 12.69 -0.74
N TRP A 416 15.30 11.71 -1.58
CA TRP A 416 14.31 10.75 -2.04
C TRP A 416 14.94 9.36 -2.21
N ILE A 417 14.34 8.34 -1.59
CA ILE A 417 14.60 6.95 -1.94
C ILE A 417 13.38 6.35 -2.62
N ARG A 418 13.62 5.70 -3.75
CA ARG A 418 12.70 4.72 -4.33
C ARG A 418 13.07 3.35 -3.80
N TRP A 419 12.29 2.84 -2.86
CA TRP A 419 12.46 1.55 -2.19
C TRP A 419 11.74 0.48 -3.00
N ASP A 420 12.46 -0.32 -3.76
CA ASP A 420 11.87 -1.34 -4.63
C ASP A 420 11.88 -2.74 -4.00
N TYR A 421 11.05 -3.60 -4.58
CA TYR A 421 10.84 -4.97 -4.14
C TYR A 421 10.37 -5.85 -5.31
N SER A 422 11.32 -6.44 -6.04
CA SER A 422 11.08 -6.92 -7.40
C SER A 422 10.82 -8.42 -7.55
N GLN A 423 10.61 -9.14 -6.46
CA GLN A 423 10.32 -10.57 -6.52
C GLN A 423 9.24 -10.98 -5.52
N ASP A 424 8.59 -12.09 -5.86
CA ASP A 424 7.68 -12.81 -4.98
C ASP A 424 8.46 -13.41 -3.82
N PRO A 425 8.20 -13.01 -2.56
CA PRO A 425 8.94 -13.52 -1.41
C PRO A 425 8.39 -14.80 -0.81
N ARG A 426 7.14 -15.16 -1.12
CA ARG A 426 6.51 -16.36 -0.55
C ARG A 426 7.31 -17.64 -0.78
N PRO A 427 7.90 -17.90 -1.97
CA PRO A 427 8.80 -19.03 -2.15
C PRO A 427 9.89 -19.10 -1.07
N ASN A 428 10.56 -17.99 -0.78
CA ASN A 428 11.65 -17.90 0.21
C ASN A 428 11.14 -18.09 1.65
N TRP A 429 9.94 -17.58 1.94
CA TRP A 429 9.32 -17.74 3.25
C TRP A 429 8.88 -19.16 3.57
N GLU A 430 8.55 -19.97 2.57
CA GLU A 430 7.99 -21.32 2.75
C GLU A 430 8.98 -22.44 2.44
N HIS A 431 9.99 -22.17 1.59
CA HIS A 431 10.88 -23.21 1.11
C HIS A 431 11.70 -23.89 2.21
N GLY A 432 11.66 -25.23 2.21
CA GLY A 432 12.39 -26.07 3.14
C GLY A 432 11.84 -26.09 4.57
N LEU A 433 10.68 -25.47 4.82
CA LEU A 433 10.06 -25.45 6.15
C LEU A 433 9.04 -26.59 6.33
N ALA A 434 8.99 -27.16 7.53
CA ALA A 434 7.97 -28.14 7.88
C ALA A 434 6.61 -27.45 8.13
N PRO A 435 5.48 -28.15 7.93
CA PRO A 435 4.20 -27.72 8.49
C PRO A 435 4.34 -27.47 9.99
N GLY A 436 3.89 -26.32 10.47
CA GLY A 436 4.14 -25.81 11.82
C GLY A 436 5.18 -24.70 11.91
N GLU A 437 5.96 -24.45 10.85
CA GLU A 437 6.94 -23.34 10.81
C GLU A 437 6.62 -22.28 9.75
N ILE A 438 5.71 -22.59 8.82
CA ILE A 438 5.32 -21.73 7.71
C ILE A 438 4.55 -20.51 8.22
N GLY A 439 5.17 -19.34 8.07
CA GLY A 439 4.65 -18.04 8.51
C GLY A 439 5.67 -17.24 9.30
N TRP A 440 6.62 -17.89 10.00
CA TRP A 440 7.60 -17.20 10.84
C TRP A 440 8.56 -16.33 10.02
N ARG A 441 9.07 -16.82 8.88
CA ARG A 441 9.94 -16.05 7.99
C ARG A 441 9.25 -14.78 7.51
N GLN A 442 8.01 -14.89 7.01
CA GLN A 442 7.19 -13.75 6.63
C GLN A 442 7.04 -12.74 7.77
N ILE A 443 6.60 -13.19 8.95
CA ILE A 443 6.33 -12.31 10.08
C ILE A 443 7.59 -11.57 10.52
N ARG A 444 8.71 -12.28 10.62
CA ARG A 444 10.02 -11.70 10.98
C ARG A 444 10.48 -10.69 9.95
N HIS A 445 10.37 -11.01 8.67
CA HIS A 445 10.72 -10.13 7.56
C HIS A 445 9.89 -8.84 7.58
N VAL A 446 8.57 -8.95 7.63
CA VAL A 446 7.65 -7.80 7.62
C VAL A 446 7.85 -6.92 8.85
N GLN A 447 7.99 -7.50 10.05
CA GLN A 447 8.31 -6.71 11.24
C GLN A 447 9.70 -6.05 11.18
N GLY A 448 10.66 -6.74 10.55
CA GLY A 448 11.99 -6.22 10.28
C GLY A 448 11.97 -5.01 9.37
N LEU A 449 11.25 -5.10 8.25
CA LEU A 449 10.99 -4.01 7.32
C LEU A 449 10.37 -2.82 8.03
N TYR A 450 9.34 -3.05 8.85
CA TYR A 450 8.67 -1.97 9.59
C TYR A 450 9.62 -1.24 10.52
N ARG A 451 10.42 -1.97 11.32
CA ARG A 451 11.41 -1.35 12.19
C ARG A 451 12.46 -0.56 11.41
N LEU A 452 12.98 -1.13 10.33
CA LEU A 452 14.00 -0.48 9.51
C LEU A 452 13.49 0.82 8.89
N LEU A 453 12.27 0.83 8.34
CA LEU A 453 11.69 2.07 7.78
C LEU A 453 11.41 3.11 8.87
N GLU A 454 10.95 2.70 10.06
CA GLU A 454 10.76 3.61 11.21
C GLU A 454 12.10 4.23 11.67
N GLU A 455 13.15 3.42 11.77
CA GLU A 455 14.50 3.86 12.13
C GLU A 455 15.08 4.83 11.08
N ILE A 456 14.88 4.55 9.80
CA ILE A 456 15.28 5.44 8.70
C ILE A 456 14.55 6.78 8.78
N MET A 457 13.23 6.77 8.96
CA MET A 457 12.45 8.02 9.06
C MET A 457 12.84 8.85 10.28
N ALA A 458 13.20 8.20 11.39
CA ALA A 458 13.69 8.90 12.58
C ALA A 458 15.08 9.51 12.35
N ALA A 459 15.98 8.81 11.65
CA ALA A 459 17.33 9.29 11.37
C ALA A 459 17.40 10.33 10.24
N CYS A 460 16.48 10.25 9.27
CA CYS A 460 16.47 11.06 8.05
C CYS A 460 15.10 11.75 7.87
N PRO A 461 14.77 12.78 8.69
CA PRO A 461 13.40 13.31 8.79
C PRO A 461 12.86 13.98 7.52
N ASP A 462 13.73 14.51 6.66
CA ASP A 462 13.38 15.14 5.37
C ASP A 462 13.63 14.21 4.16
N LEU A 463 13.80 12.91 4.40
CA LEU A 463 13.93 11.89 3.35
C LEU A 463 12.55 11.40 2.88
N PHE A 464 12.20 11.74 1.64
CA PHE A 464 11.01 11.21 1.00
C PHE A 464 11.22 9.74 0.62
N ILE A 465 10.32 8.86 1.05
CA ILE A 465 10.40 7.41 0.81
C ILE A 465 9.23 7.03 -0.08
N GLU A 466 9.53 6.66 -1.33
CA GLU A 466 8.57 6.08 -2.26
C GLU A 466 8.71 4.57 -2.25
N GLN A 467 7.62 3.87 -1.97
CA GLN A 467 7.57 2.42 -2.01
C GLN A 467 7.28 1.94 -3.43
N CYS A 468 7.97 0.90 -3.86
CA CYS A 468 7.84 0.28 -5.17
C CYS A 468 7.96 -1.24 -5.02
N SER A 469 7.25 -1.98 -5.85
CA SER A 469 7.39 -3.42 -5.96
C SER A 469 7.06 -3.82 -7.40
N ILE A 470 7.93 -3.46 -8.35
CA ILE A 470 7.63 -3.49 -9.80
C ILE A 470 6.29 -2.79 -10.06
N GLY A 471 6.19 -1.52 -9.65
CA GLY A 471 4.90 -0.86 -9.50
C GLY A 471 4.23 -1.15 -8.16
N GLY A 472 2.93 -1.40 -8.21
CA GLY A 472 2.04 -1.39 -7.05
C GLY A 472 1.78 -2.75 -6.40
N PHE A 473 2.63 -3.77 -6.56
CA PHE A 473 2.37 -5.09 -5.97
C PHE A 473 2.40 -5.10 -4.43
N ARG A 474 2.91 -4.04 -3.78
CA ARG A 474 2.93 -3.87 -2.32
C ARG A 474 2.41 -2.50 -1.88
N ILE A 475 1.14 -2.22 -2.20
CA ILE A 475 0.42 -1.01 -1.76
C ILE A 475 -0.47 -1.37 -0.58
N ASP A 476 0.00 -1.10 0.63
CA ASP A 476 -0.71 -1.39 1.88
C ASP A 476 -0.44 -0.32 2.94
N LEU A 477 -1.26 -0.28 4.00
CA LEU A 477 -1.09 0.69 5.07
C LEU A 477 0.12 0.41 5.98
N GLY A 478 0.66 -0.81 5.95
CA GLY A 478 1.86 -1.16 6.70
C GLY A 478 3.07 -0.36 6.22
N THR A 479 3.28 -0.28 4.90
CA THR A 479 4.31 0.57 4.30
C THR A 479 3.86 2.02 4.11
N ALA A 480 2.55 2.30 3.93
CA ALA A 480 2.08 3.69 3.85
C ALA A 480 2.30 4.48 5.15
N ARG A 481 2.21 3.83 6.32
CA ARG A 481 2.55 4.44 7.62
C ARG A 481 4.05 4.77 7.74
N ARG A 482 4.88 4.18 6.88
CA ARG A 482 6.35 4.20 6.92
C ARG A 482 6.95 4.62 5.58
N GLY A 483 6.23 5.49 4.89
CA GLY A 483 6.50 5.89 3.53
C GLY A 483 5.57 7.02 3.10
N HIS A 484 5.97 7.75 2.07
CA HIS A 484 5.35 9.02 1.70
C HIS A 484 4.59 8.90 0.37
N SER A 485 4.91 7.87 -0.42
CA SER A 485 4.26 7.60 -1.71
C SER A 485 4.43 6.16 -2.16
N PHE A 486 3.71 5.78 -3.21
CA PHE A 486 3.93 4.55 -3.96
C PHE A 486 4.15 4.88 -5.43
N TRP A 487 5.10 4.18 -6.06
CA TRP A 487 5.11 4.06 -7.52
C TRP A 487 3.97 3.14 -7.94
N MET A 488 2.91 3.72 -8.53
CA MET A 488 1.62 3.04 -8.68
C MET A 488 1.70 1.82 -9.60
N ASN A 489 2.36 1.92 -10.75
CA ASN A 489 2.40 0.87 -11.77
C ASN A 489 3.50 1.18 -12.80
N ASP A 490 4.24 0.18 -13.29
CA ASP A 490 5.20 0.40 -14.39
C ASP A 490 4.53 0.56 -15.77
N HIS A 491 3.24 0.19 -15.93
CA HIS A 491 2.46 0.46 -17.14
C HIS A 491 2.05 1.94 -17.25
N THR A 492 3.00 2.75 -17.67
CA THR A 492 2.89 4.22 -17.79
C THR A 492 2.75 4.72 -19.24
N THR A 493 2.67 3.81 -20.21
CA THR A 493 2.75 4.15 -21.64
C THR A 493 1.44 4.63 -22.25
N HIS A 494 0.29 4.35 -21.64
CA HIS A 494 -1.01 4.73 -22.17
C HIS A 494 -1.78 5.60 -21.16
N SER A 495 -1.95 6.88 -21.50
CA SER A 495 -2.62 7.88 -20.65
C SER A 495 -4.04 7.47 -20.21
N ALA A 496 -4.78 6.77 -21.07
CA ALA A 496 -6.10 6.24 -20.71
C ALA A 496 -6.03 5.16 -19.60
N LEU A 497 -5.01 4.29 -19.64
CA LEU A 497 -4.80 3.26 -18.60
C LEU A 497 -4.35 3.91 -17.29
N VAL A 498 -3.37 4.82 -17.34
CA VAL A 498 -2.85 5.53 -16.16
C VAL A 498 -3.97 6.28 -15.45
N ARG A 499 -4.77 7.05 -16.19
CA ARG A 499 -5.96 7.73 -15.66
C ARG A 499 -6.88 6.75 -14.92
N THR A 500 -7.26 5.66 -15.57
CA THR A 500 -8.21 4.68 -15.00
C THR A 500 -7.65 4.01 -13.75
N MET A 501 -6.35 3.72 -13.71
CA MET A 501 -5.65 3.21 -12.53
C MET A 501 -5.60 4.25 -11.39
N GLN A 502 -5.24 5.50 -11.69
CA GLN A 502 -5.27 6.59 -10.70
C GLN A 502 -6.66 6.79 -10.12
N HIS A 503 -7.72 6.70 -10.94
CA HIS A 503 -9.10 6.83 -10.47
C HIS A 503 -9.50 5.72 -9.48
N GLY A 504 -9.03 4.50 -9.73
CA GLY A 504 -9.21 3.36 -8.85
C GLY A 504 -8.52 3.57 -7.50
N LEU A 505 -7.22 3.89 -7.54
CA LEU A 505 -6.41 4.05 -6.33
C LEU A 505 -6.85 5.25 -5.47
N ASN A 506 -7.19 6.37 -6.10
CA ASN A 506 -7.70 7.56 -5.41
C ASN A 506 -9.07 7.34 -4.75
N THR A 507 -9.77 6.24 -5.03
CA THR A 507 -10.99 5.92 -4.27
C THR A 507 -10.68 5.58 -2.81
N VAL A 508 -9.47 5.12 -2.48
CA VAL A 508 -9.14 4.63 -1.13
C VAL A 508 -7.88 5.24 -0.51
N LEU A 509 -6.96 5.82 -1.30
CA LEU A 509 -5.73 6.46 -0.81
C LEU A 509 -5.64 7.93 -1.23
N PRO A 510 -5.15 8.84 -0.37
CA PRO A 510 -4.82 10.22 -0.75
C PRO A 510 -3.85 10.29 -1.95
N GLY A 511 -3.92 11.37 -2.74
CA GLY A 511 -3.23 11.45 -4.03
C GLY A 511 -1.69 11.38 -3.96
N ASN A 512 -1.08 11.72 -2.82
CA ASN A 512 0.38 11.58 -2.65
C ASN A 512 0.83 10.12 -2.73
N TYR A 513 -0.06 9.15 -2.49
CA TYR A 513 0.20 7.72 -2.59
C TYR A 513 -0.02 7.13 -3.99
N ALA A 514 -0.28 7.96 -5.01
CA ALA A 514 -0.51 7.52 -6.39
C ALA A 514 0.50 8.15 -7.37
N ASN A 515 1.81 8.00 -7.13
CA ASN A 515 2.82 8.61 -7.99
C ASN A 515 2.91 7.94 -9.36
N THR A 516 3.10 8.76 -10.39
CA THR A 516 3.32 8.35 -11.78
C THR A 516 4.01 9.47 -12.57
N ASN A 517 4.65 9.12 -13.68
CA ASN A 517 5.30 10.06 -14.57
C ASN A 517 4.85 9.84 -16.02
N ILE A 518 4.94 10.88 -16.84
CA ILE A 518 4.89 10.71 -18.30
C ILE A 518 6.24 10.10 -18.72
N CYS A 519 6.23 8.78 -18.95
CA CYS A 519 7.44 8.01 -19.22
C CYS A 519 7.73 7.81 -20.72
N GLN A 520 6.92 8.38 -21.60
CA GLN A 520 7.00 8.14 -23.04
C GLN A 520 8.04 9.07 -23.69
N ASP A 521 8.85 8.52 -24.59
CA ASP A 521 9.79 9.26 -25.44
C ASP A 521 9.06 9.91 -26.64
N ARG A 522 7.99 10.67 -26.36
CA ARG A 522 7.27 11.48 -27.35
C ARG A 522 7.14 12.91 -26.88
N HIS A 523 7.27 13.85 -27.82
CA HIS A 523 7.22 15.30 -27.56
C HIS A 523 5.99 15.94 -28.18
N ASP A 524 4.85 15.27 -28.13
CA ASP A 524 3.55 15.73 -28.64
C ASP A 524 2.46 15.62 -27.57
N TYR A 525 2.86 15.69 -26.29
CA TYR A 525 1.94 15.43 -25.19
C TYR A 525 0.88 16.55 -25.09
N THR A 526 -0.33 16.11 -24.79
CA THR A 526 -1.55 16.91 -24.81
C THR A 526 -2.03 17.25 -23.39
N THR A 527 -3.04 18.11 -23.26
CA THR A 527 -3.75 18.32 -21.99
C THR A 527 -4.33 17.02 -21.44
N TYR A 528 -4.77 16.10 -22.31
CA TYR A 528 -5.23 14.77 -21.90
C TYR A 528 -4.11 13.96 -21.25
N ASP A 529 -2.92 13.91 -21.87
CA ASP A 529 -1.78 13.20 -21.30
C ASP A 529 -1.36 13.78 -19.94
N TYR A 530 -1.34 15.11 -19.82
CA TYR A 530 -1.07 15.78 -18.55
C TYR A 530 -2.07 15.38 -17.47
N LEU A 531 -3.37 15.59 -17.70
CA LEU A 531 -4.39 15.35 -16.67
C LEU A 531 -4.55 13.85 -16.34
N SER A 532 -4.27 12.96 -17.30
CA SER A 532 -4.23 11.51 -17.07
C SER A 532 -3.14 11.05 -16.09
N HIS A 533 -2.14 11.88 -15.80
CA HIS A 533 -1.05 11.59 -14.87
C HIS A 533 -1.05 12.54 -13.65
N ALA A 534 -2.01 13.47 -13.57
CA ALA A 534 -2.00 14.54 -12.58
C ALA A 534 -2.91 14.29 -11.35
N ALA A 535 -3.53 13.11 -11.24
CA ALA A 535 -4.36 12.72 -10.09
C ALA A 535 -3.54 12.08 -8.94
N GLY A 536 -2.24 12.29 -8.92
CA GLY A 536 -1.33 11.86 -7.85
C GLY A 536 -0.02 12.63 -7.95
N GLY A 537 1.12 12.03 -7.61
CA GLY A 537 2.43 12.61 -7.94
C GLY A 537 2.60 12.74 -9.46
N PHE A 538 3.24 13.82 -9.92
CA PHE A 538 3.31 14.16 -11.36
C PHE A 538 4.74 14.48 -11.81
N GLY A 539 5.22 13.75 -12.79
CA GLY A 539 6.55 13.96 -13.34
C GLY A 539 6.70 13.65 -14.81
N TYR A 540 7.95 13.65 -15.26
CA TYR A 540 8.33 13.25 -16.62
C TYR A 540 9.56 12.37 -16.53
N SER A 541 9.57 11.24 -17.22
CA SER A 541 10.69 10.30 -17.23
C SER A 541 11.19 9.96 -18.63
N GLY A 542 10.59 10.54 -19.68
CA GLY A 542 11.13 10.47 -21.05
C GLY A 542 12.22 11.52 -21.31
N LYS A 543 12.69 11.62 -22.56
CA LYS A 543 13.75 12.55 -22.99
C LYS A 543 13.35 14.03 -23.08
N LEU A 544 13.00 14.65 -21.95
CA LEU A 544 12.52 16.04 -21.88
C LEU A 544 13.51 17.07 -22.45
N TRP A 545 14.82 16.85 -22.30
CA TRP A 545 15.87 17.74 -22.80
C TRP A 545 16.00 17.74 -24.34
N GLN A 546 15.30 16.84 -25.02
CA GLN A 546 15.22 16.79 -26.49
C GLN A 546 13.90 17.37 -27.02
N ALA A 547 13.00 17.81 -26.13
CA ALA A 547 11.71 18.35 -26.53
C ALA A 547 11.88 19.67 -27.32
N PRO A 548 11.11 19.91 -28.39
CA PRO A 548 11.01 21.21 -29.02
C PRO A 548 10.64 22.30 -28.01
N ALA A 549 11.10 23.54 -28.23
CA ALA A 549 10.90 24.64 -27.28
C ALA A 549 9.43 24.87 -26.89
N ALA A 550 8.51 24.79 -27.85
CA ALA A 550 7.08 24.94 -27.57
C ALA A 550 6.54 23.83 -26.65
N GLU A 551 6.99 22.60 -26.85
CA GLU A 551 6.60 21.42 -26.06
C GLU A 551 7.16 21.51 -24.65
N PHE A 552 8.43 21.90 -24.52
CA PHE A 552 9.06 22.13 -23.22
C PHE A 552 8.33 23.22 -22.42
N GLU A 553 7.97 24.34 -23.04
CA GLU A 553 7.23 25.42 -22.38
C GLU A 553 5.81 25.02 -22.00
N ARG A 554 5.12 24.21 -22.81
CA ARG A 554 3.86 23.61 -22.40
C ARG A 554 4.06 22.77 -21.12
N TYR A 555 5.21 22.09 -20.95
CA TYR A 555 5.37 21.10 -19.87
C TYR A 555 5.67 21.83 -18.59
N ARG A 556 6.56 22.82 -18.68
CA ARG A 556 6.80 23.80 -17.64
C ARG A 556 5.50 24.47 -17.17
N ALA A 557 4.61 24.83 -18.08
CA ALA A 557 3.30 25.39 -17.74
C ALA A 557 2.41 24.37 -17.01
N ALA A 558 2.41 23.09 -17.43
CA ALA A 558 1.70 22.01 -16.76
C ALA A 558 2.22 21.77 -15.33
N VAL A 559 3.54 21.72 -15.12
CA VAL A 559 4.15 21.60 -13.77
C VAL A 559 3.73 22.77 -12.88
N LYS A 560 3.73 24.01 -13.40
CA LYS A 560 3.28 25.18 -12.66
C LYS A 560 1.79 25.11 -12.31
N ASN A 561 0.95 24.69 -13.26
CA ASN A 561 -0.49 24.54 -13.05
C ASN A 561 -0.78 23.45 -12.01
N TYR A 562 -0.13 22.29 -12.11
CA TYR A 562 -0.23 21.17 -11.17
C TYR A 562 0.10 21.59 -9.74
N LYS A 563 1.21 22.31 -9.54
CA LYS A 563 1.60 22.85 -8.24
C LYS A 563 0.55 23.79 -7.64
N GLY A 564 -0.30 24.41 -8.46
CA GLY A 564 -1.38 25.29 -8.04
C GLY A 564 -2.60 24.58 -7.44
N PHE A 565 -2.78 23.27 -7.69
CA PHE A 565 -3.93 22.52 -7.15
C PHE A 565 -3.58 21.23 -6.40
N ARG A 566 -2.34 20.74 -6.44
CA ARG A 566 -1.96 19.41 -5.93
C ARG A 566 -2.32 19.12 -4.46
N GLU A 567 -2.47 20.16 -3.64
CA GLU A 567 -2.93 20.03 -2.25
C GLU A 567 -4.38 19.50 -2.15
N LEU A 568 -5.22 19.81 -3.14
CA LEU A 568 -6.59 19.32 -3.21
C LEU A 568 -6.63 17.80 -3.44
N LEU A 569 -5.59 17.22 -4.03
CA LEU A 569 -5.48 15.77 -4.26
C LEU A 569 -5.41 14.96 -2.95
N LEU A 570 -5.13 15.61 -1.82
CA LEU A 570 -5.19 15.03 -0.48
C LEU A 570 -6.62 15.02 0.11
N GLY A 571 -7.56 15.74 -0.50
CA GLY A 571 -8.93 15.92 -0.02
C GLY A 571 -9.85 14.72 -0.27
N ASP A 572 -11.15 14.97 -0.22
CA ASP A 572 -12.17 14.02 -0.68
C ASP A 572 -12.10 13.89 -2.20
N TYR A 573 -12.30 12.67 -2.70
CA TYR A 573 -12.32 12.31 -4.11
C TYR A 573 -13.72 11.82 -4.51
N ARG A 574 -14.23 12.32 -5.63
CA ARG A 574 -15.50 11.90 -6.22
C ARG A 574 -15.32 11.63 -7.71
N ARG A 575 -16.10 10.70 -8.22
CA ARG A 575 -16.11 10.30 -9.63
C ARG A 575 -17.56 10.15 -10.13
N PRO A 576 -18.26 11.26 -10.41
CA PRO A 576 -19.68 11.24 -10.77
C PRO A 576 -20.02 10.33 -11.95
N THR A 577 -19.07 10.11 -12.86
CA THR A 577 -19.21 9.24 -14.04
C THR A 577 -18.80 7.78 -13.79
N GLY A 578 -18.32 7.44 -12.59
CA GLY A 578 -17.73 6.14 -12.31
C GLY A 578 -16.33 5.93 -12.91
N GLN A 579 -15.88 4.67 -12.95
CA GLN A 579 -14.61 4.30 -13.57
C GLN A 579 -14.88 3.96 -15.04
N PRO A 580 -14.17 4.56 -16.01
CA PRO A 580 -14.48 4.40 -17.42
C PRO A 580 -14.29 2.95 -17.88
N ALA A 581 -15.24 2.44 -18.66
CA ALA A 581 -15.26 1.12 -19.28
C ALA A 581 -14.63 1.10 -20.68
N SER A 582 -14.46 2.26 -21.33
CA SER A 582 -13.63 2.41 -22.55
C SER A 582 -12.67 3.61 -22.47
N PRO A 583 -11.59 3.64 -23.28
CA PRO A 583 -10.67 4.79 -23.31
C PRO A 583 -11.35 6.12 -23.68
N ASP A 584 -12.38 6.03 -24.53
CA ASP A 584 -13.07 7.17 -25.15
C ASP A 584 -14.29 7.65 -24.35
N GLU A 585 -14.64 6.94 -23.27
CA GLU A 585 -15.77 7.31 -22.42
C GLU A 585 -15.51 8.63 -21.67
N TYR A 586 -16.55 9.47 -21.59
CA TYR A 586 -16.52 10.67 -20.77
C TYR A 586 -16.24 10.31 -19.31
N ALA A 587 -15.26 10.98 -18.71
CA ALA A 587 -14.95 10.78 -17.30
C ALA A 587 -14.79 12.13 -16.61
N GLN A 588 -15.39 12.24 -15.43
CA GLN A 588 -15.25 13.39 -14.54
C GLN A 588 -14.79 12.92 -13.17
N VAL A 589 -13.75 13.57 -12.66
CA VAL A 589 -13.27 13.37 -11.29
C VAL A 589 -13.07 14.70 -10.58
N ILE A 590 -13.35 14.70 -9.29
CA ILE A 590 -13.36 15.90 -8.46
C ILE A 590 -12.57 15.60 -7.20
N PHE A 591 -11.62 16.47 -6.89
CA PHE A 591 -10.94 16.51 -5.60
C PHE A 591 -11.35 17.78 -4.84
N SER A 592 -11.62 17.67 -3.54
CA SER A 592 -12.03 18.82 -2.72
C SER A 592 -11.55 18.74 -1.28
N ASP A 593 -11.16 19.89 -0.72
CA ASP A 593 -10.86 20.05 0.71
C ASP A 593 -12.09 20.50 1.53
N GLY A 594 -13.27 20.58 0.91
CA GLY A 594 -14.50 21.08 1.50
C GLY A 594 -14.73 22.59 1.35
N GLY A 595 -13.71 23.35 0.91
CA GLY A 595 -13.82 24.77 0.60
C GLY A 595 -13.51 25.08 -0.86
N ARG A 596 -12.53 24.40 -1.44
CA ARG A 596 -12.12 24.48 -2.84
C ARG A 596 -12.26 23.12 -3.50
N SER A 597 -12.36 23.13 -4.83
CA SER A 597 -12.33 21.90 -5.61
C SER A 597 -11.55 22.07 -6.90
N VAL A 598 -11.01 20.95 -7.38
CA VAL A 598 -10.47 20.81 -8.73
C VAL A 598 -11.20 19.67 -9.42
N THR A 599 -11.71 19.96 -10.61
CA THR A 599 -12.44 19.02 -11.46
C THR A 599 -11.62 18.78 -12.71
N MET A 600 -11.31 17.50 -12.97
CA MET A 600 -10.69 17.05 -14.21
C MET A 600 -11.75 16.33 -15.04
N GLU A 601 -11.91 16.75 -16.29
CA GLU A 601 -12.84 16.12 -17.23
C GLU A 601 -12.08 15.61 -18.44
N PHE A 602 -12.51 14.46 -18.95
CA PHE A 602 -11.90 13.78 -20.07
C PHE A 602 -12.96 13.39 -21.09
N ASN A 603 -12.60 13.45 -22.36
CA ASN A 603 -13.47 13.13 -23.50
C ASN A 603 -14.77 13.96 -23.49
N VAL A 604 -14.67 15.26 -23.15
CA VAL A 604 -15.80 16.19 -23.06
C VAL A 604 -16.38 16.47 -24.45
N ASP A 605 -15.52 16.87 -25.38
CA ASP A 605 -15.92 17.26 -26.73
C ASP A 605 -15.67 16.12 -27.72
N THR A 606 -14.47 15.54 -27.66
CA THR A 606 -14.01 14.45 -28.53
C THR A 606 -13.09 13.50 -27.76
N PRO A 607 -12.94 12.24 -28.20
CA PRO A 607 -11.95 11.32 -27.63
C PRO A 607 -10.54 11.93 -27.62
N GLY A 608 -9.85 11.81 -26.48
CA GLY A 608 -8.52 12.41 -26.26
C GLY A 608 -8.53 13.89 -25.88
N SER A 609 -9.69 14.51 -25.64
CA SER A 609 -9.80 15.86 -25.07
C SER A 609 -9.81 15.81 -23.54
N ALA A 610 -9.31 16.86 -22.86
CA ALA A 610 -9.45 16.99 -21.42
C ALA A 610 -9.48 18.46 -20.98
N SER A 611 -10.14 18.74 -19.87
CA SER A 611 -10.26 20.08 -19.27
C SER A 611 -10.02 20.03 -17.76
N LEU A 612 -9.62 21.17 -17.21
CA LEU A 612 -9.42 21.37 -15.77
C LEU A 612 -10.20 22.62 -15.35
N SER A 613 -10.99 22.51 -14.28
CA SER A 613 -11.64 23.66 -13.64
C SER A 613 -11.37 23.65 -12.14
N MET A 614 -11.34 24.83 -11.54
CA MET A 614 -11.22 25.02 -10.09
C MET A 614 -12.37 25.91 -9.63
N ALA A 615 -12.97 25.57 -8.48
CA ALA A 615 -14.07 26.31 -7.88
C ALA A 615 -13.82 26.59 -6.40
#